data_AF-A0A537CDM0-F1
#
_entry.id   AF-A0A537CDM0-F1
#
_cell.length_a   1.000
_cell.length_b   1.000
_cell.length_c   1.000
_cell.angle_alpha   90.00
_cell.angle_beta   90.00
_cell.angle_gamma   90.00
#
_symmetry.space_group_name_H-M   'P 1'
#
loop_
_entity.id
_entity.type
_entity.pdbx_description
1 polymer ?
#
loop_
_entity_poly.entity_id
_entity_poly.type
_entity_poly.pdbx_seq_one_letter_code
_entity_poly.pdbx_strand_id
1 'polypeptide(L)'
;MKKLADIDPEGKRLPIKLDSASNGEFVPVPLSGTNRAANRLAHEFASSFSKRTNLTRRRFLLSSCGAASTLLAFNAANAAAGRTGGFFDIPKDAALDEPLARVQVGPAKDEFIFDVQGHFIDTPKGNAKSVEVFVKDVFMDSDTDVMVLSFVPSRRDAEPVTIQAADAVRRIVEKLEGTHRLLLHGRVNPNQPGDLEGMDELPFGQQSYEHSQCSDIGVVAKRFPDVNFLIYHSGFVTGVREEVYQPGRDGIDTLVSSLQKNSVSPSSNVYAELGSTWRFLMRDPEQAAHGLGKLIKACGPDNVLWGTDSIWYGSPQDQIQAFRTFQIAPALREKHGYPEITPDLRAKIFGRNAAKVYGLSAAEVKKYTSLDSVSRERSAYLENPQPRFETYGPKTRREFLQYLKVRLG
;
A
#
# COMPACT_ATOMS: atom_id res chain seq x y z
N MET A 1 -17.74 -8.09 29.12
CA MET A 1 -16.62 -7.31 28.53
C MET A 1 -16.90 -5.83 28.75
N LYS A 2 -15.95 -5.04 29.26
CA LYS A 2 -16.07 -3.57 29.26
C LYS A 2 -16.25 -3.11 27.82
N LYS A 3 -17.29 -2.31 27.53
CA LYS A 3 -17.49 -1.66 26.24
C LYS A 3 -16.25 -0.78 26.00
N LEU A 4 -15.40 -1.13 25.03
CA LEU A 4 -14.29 -0.27 24.64
C LEU A 4 -14.88 1.08 24.20
N ALA A 5 -14.22 2.18 24.56
CA ALA A 5 -14.64 3.50 24.12
C ALA A 5 -14.63 3.58 22.59
N ASP A 6 -15.65 4.22 22.01
CA ASP A 6 -15.77 4.38 20.56
C ASP A 6 -14.56 5.13 20.01
N ILE A 7 -13.99 4.62 18.91
CA ILE A 7 -12.82 5.21 18.27
C ILE A 7 -13.29 6.32 17.32
N ASP A 8 -12.73 7.52 17.50
CA ASP A 8 -13.08 8.73 16.75
C ASP A 8 -14.59 9.02 16.75
N PRO A 9 -15.22 9.20 17.94
CA PRO A 9 -16.68 9.32 18.06
C PRO A 9 -17.25 10.50 17.26
N GLU A 10 -16.44 11.55 17.06
CA GLU A 10 -16.80 12.77 16.33
C GLU A 10 -16.57 12.67 14.81
N GLY A 11 -15.95 11.59 14.30
CA GLY A 11 -15.65 11.44 12.87
C GLY A 11 -14.67 12.49 12.35
N LYS A 12 -13.58 12.73 13.08
CA LYS A 12 -12.52 13.67 12.70
C LYS A 12 -11.48 13.06 11.75
N ARG A 13 -11.50 11.74 11.54
CA ARG A 13 -10.56 11.03 10.68
C ARG A 13 -11.22 10.59 9.38
N LEU A 14 -10.56 10.83 8.25
CA LEU A 14 -11.06 10.43 6.91
C LEU A 14 -10.78 8.94 6.66
N PRO A 15 -11.70 8.21 5.99
CA PRO A 15 -11.50 6.80 5.65
C PRO A 15 -10.36 6.59 4.65
N ILE A 16 -10.14 7.54 3.74
CA ILE A 16 -8.99 7.53 2.81
C ILE A 16 -7.97 8.57 3.25
N LYS A 17 -6.75 8.12 3.57
CA LYS A 17 -5.69 8.98 4.12
C LYS A 17 -4.69 9.36 3.04
N LEU A 18 -4.29 10.64 3.01
CA LEU A 18 -3.19 11.14 2.17
C LEU A 18 -1.88 11.36 2.95
N ASP A 19 -1.93 11.22 4.28
CA ASP A 19 -0.78 11.47 5.14
C ASP A 19 0.32 10.43 4.89
N SER A 20 1.58 10.88 4.86
CA SER A 20 2.70 9.97 5.04
C SER A 20 3.11 9.97 6.51
N ALA A 21 3.83 8.93 6.92
CA ALA A 21 4.49 8.91 8.22
C ALA A 21 5.94 8.50 8.06
N SER A 22 6.74 8.97 9.01
CA SER A 22 8.13 8.56 9.15
C SER A 22 8.23 7.19 9.79
N ASN A 23 9.12 6.37 9.24
CA ASN A 23 9.60 5.12 9.86
C ASN A 23 10.62 5.34 10.99
N GLY A 24 10.92 6.61 11.33
CA GLY A 24 11.94 6.97 12.31
C GLY A 24 13.33 7.21 11.72
N GLU A 25 13.51 7.06 10.41
CA GLU A 25 14.79 7.29 9.71
C GLU A 25 14.69 8.47 8.74
N PHE A 26 13.58 8.58 8.02
CA PHE A 26 13.36 9.63 7.03
C PHE A 26 12.29 10.63 7.48
N VAL A 27 12.51 11.91 7.15
CA VAL A 27 11.51 12.97 7.36
C VAL A 27 10.26 12.61 6.53
N PRO A 28 9.04 12.70 7.11
CA PRO A 28 7.82 12.39 6.36
C PRO A 28 7.62 13.38 5.22
N VAL A 29 7.14 12.90 4.06
CA VAL A 29 6.87 13.74 2.89
C VAL A 29 5.64 14.62 3.19
N PRO A 30 5.79 15.95 3.21
CA PRO A 30 4.69 16.84 3.56
C PRO A 30 3.55 16.75 2.55
N LEU A 31 2.33 17.05 2.99
CA LEU A 31 1.20 17.23 2.08
C LEU A 31 1.45 18.41 1.13
N SER A 32 1.10 18.25 -0.14
CA SER A 32 1.10 19.38 -1.09
C SER A 32 -0.04 20.36 -0.80
N GLY A 33 -0.01 21.54 -1.43
CA GLY A 33 -1.12 22.50 -1.35
C GLY A 33 -2.46 21.88 -1.78
N THR A 34 -2.43 21.11 -2.87
CA THR A 34 -3.61 20.40 -3.37
C THR A 34 -4.04 19.26 -2.46
N ASN A 35 -3.12 18.53 -1.80
CA ASN A 35 -3.53 17.51 -0.82
C ASN A 35 -4.23 18.14 0.39
N ARG A 36 -3.75 19.30 0.87
CA ARG A 36 -4.44 20.04 1.93
C ARG A 36 -5.83 20.51 1.48
N ALA A 37 -5.97 20.97 0.23
CA ALA A 37 -7.26 21.32 -0.34
C ALA A 37 -8.20 20.11 -0.43
N ALA A 38 -7.67 18.96 -0.87
CA ALA A 38 -8.40 17.70 -0.96
C ALA A 38 -8.91 17.23 0.41
N ASN A 39 -8.07 17.26 1.45
CA ASN A 39 -8.49 16.93 2.83
C ASN A 39 -9.57 17.90 3.34
N ARG A 40 -9.42 19.21 3.12
CA ARG A 40 -10.46 20.19 3.51
C ARG A 40 -11.80 19.89 2.82
N LEU A 41 -11.77 19.70 1.50
CA LEU A 41 -12.96 19.41 0.72
C LEU A 41 -13.62 18.08 1.14
N ALA A 42 -12.82 17.05 1.45
CA ALA A 42 -13.33 15.79 1.97
C ALA A 42 -14.04 15.96 3.33
N HIS A 43 -13.50 16.78 4.23
CA HIS A 43 -14.16 17.11 5.48
C HIS A 43 -15.47 17.89 5.27
N GLU A 44 -15.48 18.86 4.36
CA GLU A 44 -16.69 19.63 3.98
C GLU A 44 -17.77 18.72 3.41
N PHE A 45 -17.41 17.84 2.47
CA PHE A 45 -18.32 16.86 1.87
C PHE A 45 -18.89 15.93 2.93
N ALA A 46 -18.05 15.38 3.81
CA ALA A 46 -18.52 14.52 4.89
C ALA A 46 -19.51 15.25 5.84
N SER A 47 -19.31 16.53 6.12
CA SER A 47 -20.24 17.33 6.94
C SER A 47 -21.57 17.60 6.24
N SER A 48 -21.54 17.79 4.93
CA SER A 48 -22.74 18.04 4.12
C SER A 48 -23.53 16.76 3.87
N PHE A 49 -22.87 15.70 3.42
CA PHE A 49 -23.51 14.44 3.02
C PHE A 49 -23.96 13.60 4.20
N SER A 50 -23.29 13.65 5.36
CA SER A 50 -23.81 13.00 6.58
C SER A 50 -25.21 13.52 6.97
N LYS A 51 -25.44 14.84 6.88
CA LYS A 51 -26.77 15.43 7.10
C LYS A 51 -27.80 14.97 6.08
N ARG A 52 -27.42 14.91 4.80
CA ARG A 52 -28.31 14.50 3.70
C ARG A 52 -28.68 13.02 3.74
N THR A 53 -27.82 12.18 4.31
CA THR A 53 -28.03 10.74 4.50
C THR A 53 -28.65 10.41 5.86
N ASN A 54 -28.95 11.42 6.69
CA ASN A 54 -29.43 11.25 8.06
C ASN A 54 -28.53 10.34 8.94
N LEU A 55 -27.21 10.41 8.70
CA LEU A 55 -26.21 9.70 9.48
C LEU A 55 -25.43 10.67 10.36
N THR A 56 -24.92 10.19 11.49
CA THR A 56 -23.87 10.93 12.19
C THR A 56 -22.63 11.00 11.32
N ARG A 57 -21.81 12.04 11.50
CA ARG A 57 -20.56 12.21 10.74
C ARG A 57 -19.67 10.96 10.79
N ARG A 58 -19.52 10.35 11.97
CA ARG A 58 -18.77 9.10 12.14
C ARG A 58 -19.38 7.93 11.38
N ARG A 59 -20.70 7.71 11.48
CA ARG A 59 -21.38 6.62 10.75
C ARG A 59 -21.27 6.80 9.24
N PHE A 60 -21.37 8.03 8.74
CA PHE A 60 -21.16 8.34 7.33
C PHE A 60 -19.72 7.99 6.89
N LEU A 61 -18.71 8.40 7.65
CA LEU A 61 -17.30 8.11 7.32
C LEU A 61 -16.93 6.62 7.43
N LEU A 62 -17.71 5.82 8.17
CA LEU A 62 -17.58 4.37 8.23
C LEU A 62 -18.22 3.64 7.04
N SER A 63 -19.11 4.31 6.31
CA SER A 63 -19.88 3.69 5.23
C SER A 63 -19.15 3.77 3.89
N SER A 64 -19.65 3.04 2.89
CA SER A 64 -19.12 3.08 1.53
C SER A 64 -19.27 4.48 0.92
N CYS A 65 -20.38 5.17 1.23
CA CYS A 65 -20.58 6.59 0.87
C CYS A 65 -19.47 7.50 1.40
N GLY A 66 -18.98 7.26 2.63
CA GLY A 66 -17.89 8.04 3.22
C GLY A 66 -16.57 7.92 2.45
N ALA A 67 -16.21 6.70 2.05
CA ALA A 67 -15.05 6.45 1.21
C ALA A 67 -15.22 7.06 -0.19
N ALA A 68 -16.36 6.81 -0.85
CA ALA A 68 -16.67 7.37 -2.17
C ALA A 68 -16.65 8.91 -2.16
N SER A 69 -17.27 9.53 -1.15
CA SER A 69 -17.25 10.99 -0.96
C SER A 69 -15.85 11.55 -0.77
N THR A 70 -14.95 10.82 -0.09
CA THR A 70 -13.57 11.26 0.12
C THR A 70 -12.79 11.25 -1.20
N LEU A 71 -12.92 10.18 -1.99
CA LEU A 71 -12.28 10.06 -3.30
C LEU A 71 -12.81 11.08 -4.32
N LEU A 72 -14.11 11.38 -4.29
CA LEU A 72 -14.72 12.43 -5.11
C LEU A 72 -14.18 13.83 -4.75
N ALA A 73 -13.94 14.11 -3.46
CA ALA A 73 -13.27 15.35 -3.05
C ALA A 73 -11.83 15.41 -3.56
N PHE A 74 -11.13 14.28 -3.60
CA PHE A 74 -9.77 14.22 -4.15
C PHE A 74 -9.76 14.49 -5.65
N ASN A 75 -10.71 13.93 -6.41
CA ASN A 75 -10.88 14.25 -7.84
C ASN A 75 -11.12 15.75 -8.04
N ALA A 76 -12.05 16.35 -7.29
CA ALA A 76 -12.38 17.76 -7.41
C ALA A 76 -11.18 18.68 -7.13
N ALA A 77 -10.42 18.39 -6.06
CA ALA A 77 -9.22 19.16 -5.73
C ALA A 77 -8.10 19.02 -6.78
N ASN A 78 -7.90 17.83 -7.33
CA ASN A 78 -6.90 17.60 -8.38
C ASN A 78 -7.31 18.25 -9.70
N ALA A 79 -8.57 18.15 -10.09
CA ALA A 79 -9.11 18.83 -11.28
C ALA A 79 -8.98 20.36 -11.16
N ALA A 80 -9.27 20.93 -9.98
CA ALA A 80 -9.07 22.36 -9.73
C ALA A 80 -7.59 22.79 -9.80
N ALA A 81 -6.65 21.86 -9.59
CA ALA A 81 -5.23 22.07 -9.76
C ALA A 81 -4.71 21.74 -11.17
N GLY A 82 -5.60 21.44 -12.13
CA GLY A 82 -5.25 21.07 -13.50
C GLY A 82 -4.65 19.68 -13.67
N ARG A 83 -4.70 18.83 -12.62
CA ARG A 83 -4.14 17.46 -12.63
C ARG A 83 -5.26 16.47 -12.94
N THR A 84 -5.39 16.11 -14.21
CA THR A 84 -6.49 15.29 -14.73
C THR A 84 -6.01 14.03 -15.46
N GLY A 85 -4.69 13.77 -15.48
CA GLY A 85 -4.12 12.58 -16.12
C GLY A 85 -4.53 11.24 -15.49
N GLY A 86 -4.94 11.25 -14.22
CA GLY A 86 -5.56 10.10 -13.54
C GLY A 86 -6.62 10.56 -12.56
N PHE A 87 -7.52 9.65 -12.18
CA PHE A 87 -8.68 9.95 -11.34
C PHE A 87 -9.23 8.69 -10.67
N PHE A 88 -10.10 8.88 -9.69
CA PHE A 88 -10.90 7.80 -9.10
C PHE A 88 -12.25 7.72 -9.83
N ASP A 89 -12.49 6.65 -10.56
CA ASP A 89 -13.69 6.43 -11.37
C ASP A 89 -14.89 6.06 -10.50
N ILE A 90 -15.62 7.08 -10.04
CA ILE A 90 -16.73 6.95 -9.10
C ILE A 90 -17.86 7.89 -9.55
N PRO A 91 -19.10 7.39 -9.73
CA PRO A 91 -20.25 8.24 -9.98
C PRO A 91 -20.55 9.15 -8.79
N LYS A 92 -20.91 10.41 -9.04
CA LYS A 92 -21.15 11.41 -7.97
C LYS A 92 -22.20 10.97 -6.95
N ASP A 93 -23.21 10.25 -7.40
CA ASP A 93 -24.33 9.78 -6.57
C ASP A 93 -23.89 8.73 -5.53
N ALA A 94 -22.73 8.06 -5.74
CA ALA A 94 -22.14 7.16 -4.75
C ALA A 94 -21.79 7.86 -3.42
N ALA A 95 -21.71 9.18 -3.37
CA ALA A 95 -21.53 9.88 -2.10
C ALA A 95 -22.79 9.86 -1.20
N LEU A 96 -23.95 9.46 -1.75
CA LEU A 96 -25.25 9.52 -1.08
C LEU A 96 -26.05 8.20 -1.17
N ASP A 97 -25.71 7.33 -2.13
CA ASP A 97 -26.34 6.02 -2.35
C ASP A 97 -25.39 4.91 -1.90
N GLU A 98 -25.71 4.26 -0.77
CA GLU A 98 -24.85 3.24 -0.15
C GLU A 98 -24.72 1.96 -0.99
N PRO A 99 -25.81 1.39 -1.57
CA PRO A 99 -25.68 0.31 -2.55
C PRO A 99 -24.75 0.65 -3.72
N LEU A 100 -24.92 1.83 -4.33
CA LEU A 100 -24.06 2.27 -5.43
C LEU A 100 -22.61 2.42 -4.96
N ALA A 101 -22.39 3.07 -3.83
CA ALA A 101 -21.06 3.25 -3.26
C ALA A 101 -20.38 1.90 -3.00
N ARG A 102 -21.10 0.93 -2.45
CA ARG A 102 -20.57 -0.41 -2.17
C ARG A 102 -20.12 -1.14 -3.43
N VAL A 103 -20.81 -0.96 -4.55
CA VAL A 103 -20.39 -1.52 -5.85
C VAL A 103 -19.08 -0.91 -6.34
N GLN A 104 -18.80 0.35 -6.01
CA GLN A 104 -17.63 1.08 -6.50
C GLN A 104 -16.40 0.92 -5.60
N VAL A 105 -16.58 1.06 -4.28
CA VAL A 105 -15.48 1.05 -3.30
C VAL A 105 -15.42 -0.22 -2.46
N GLY A 106 -16.43 -1.08 -2.52
CA GLY A 106 -16.42 -2.38 -1.85
C GLY A 106 -15.77 -3.48 -2.68
N PRO A 107 -15.51 -4.66 -2.11
CA PRO A 107 -14.86 -5.75 -2.83
C PRO A 107 -15.71 -6.25 -4.00
N ALA A 108 -15.06 -6.53 -5.13
CA ALA A 108 -15.72 -7.17 -6.26
C ALA A 108 -16.02 -8.65 -5.95
N LYS A 109 -16.95 -9.25 -6.71
CA LYS A 109 -17.22 -10.68 -6.59
C LYS A 109 -15.94 -11.48 -6.90
N ASP A 110 -15.60 -12.42 -6.03
CA ASP A 110 -14.41 -13.27 -6.14
C ASP A 110 -13.07 -12.49 -6.18
N GLU A 111 -13.06 -11.23 -5.69
CA GLU A 111 -11.83 -10.46 -5.55
C GLU A 111 -10.90 -11.15 -4.56
N PHE A 112 -9.64 -11.29 -4.97
CA PHE A 112 -8.57 -11.89 -4.18
C PHE A 112 -7.45 -10.86 -3.99
N ILE A 113 -7.20 -10.49 -2.75
CA ILE A 113 -6.15 -9.53 -2.39
C ILE A 113 -5.01 -10.25 -1.69
N PHE A 114 -3.86 -10.29 -2.35
CA PHE A 114 -2.63 -10.86 -1.84
C PHE A 114 -1.57 -9.76 -1.72
N ASP A 115 -1.39 -9.28 -0.49
CA ASP A 115 -0.42 -8.24 -0.16
C ASP A 115 0.97 -8.85 0.03
N VAL A 116 1.88 -8.65 -0.93
CA VAL A 116 3.22 -9.24 -0.89
C VAL A 116 4.27 -8.37 -0.18
N GLN A 117 3.84 -7.24 0.42
CA GLN A 117 4.71 -6.36 1.18
C GLN A 117 4.00 -5.81 2.40
N GLY A 118 3.98 -6.57 3.50
CA GLY A 118 3.65 -6.01 4.79
C GLY A 118 4.80 -6.16 5.78
N HIS A 119 4.85 -5.29 6.78
CA HIS A 119 5.75 -5.48 7.91
C HIS A 119 5.06 -5.24 9.24
N PHE A 120 5.69 -5.78 10.27
CA PHE A 120 5.29 -5.63 11.65
C PHE A 120 6.50 -5.16 12.46
N ILE A 121 6.34 -4.08 13.22
CA ILE A 121 7.35 -3.58 14.15
C ILE A 121 6.69 -3.46 15.51
N ASP A 122 7.17 -4.24 16.48
CA ASP A 122 6.82 -4.09 17.88
C ASP A 122 7.55 -2.84 18.41
N THR A 123 6.84 -1.73 18.61
CA THR A 123 7.45 -0.53 19.21
C THR A 123 7.11 -0.45 20.70
N PRO A 124 8.07 -0.61 21.62
CA PRO A 124 7.80 -0.66 23.06
C PRO A 124 7.39 0.70 23.66
N LYS A 125 7.55 1.81 22.93
CA LYS A 125 7.20 3.15 23.41
C LYS A 125 6.66 4.01 22.26
N GLY A 126 5.35 4.23 22.25
CA GLY A 126 4.75 5.42 21.63
C GLY A 126 3.91 5.25 20.37
N ASN A 127 3.86 4.08 19.71
CA ASN A 127 2.92 3.83 18.60
C ASN A 127 2.41 2.38 18.66
N ALA A 128 1.26 2.18 19.32
CA ALA A 128 0.70 0.88 19.63
C ALA A 128 0.31 0.06 18.39
N LYS A 129 1.24 -0.73 17.86
CA LYS A 129 0.94 -1.90 17.01
C LYS A 129 1.17 -3.18 17.81
N SER A 130 0.24 -3.49 18.72
CA SER A 130 0.19 -4.85 19.27
C SER A 130 -0.19 -5.83 18.16
N VAL A 131 0.08 -7.12 18.38
CA VAL A 131 -0.32 -8.20 17.46
C VAL A 131 -1.81 -8.14 17.13
N GLU A 132 -2.65 -7.79 18.12
CA GLU A 132 -4.09 -7.65 17.94
C GLU A 132 -4.46 -6.49 17.04
N VAL A 133 -3.78 -5.34 17.19
CA VAL A 133 -3.99 -4.17 16.32
C VAL A 133 -3.56 -4.50 14.90
N PHE A 134 -2.42 -5.17 14.72
CA PHE A 134 -1.95 -5.58 13.40
C PHE A 134 -2.93 -6.52 12.70
N VAL A 135 -3.33 -7.62 13.35
CA VAL A 135 -4.27 -8.59 12.76
C VAL A 135 -5.61 -7.93 12.46
N LYS A 136 -6.08 -7.04 13.33
CA LYS A 136 -7.29 -6.25 13.09
C LYS A 136 -7.12 -5.33 11.88
N ASP A 137 -6.05 -4.53 11.82
CA ASP A 137 -5.82 -3.57 10.75
C ASP A 137 -5.73 -4.25 9.38
N VAL A 138 -5.06 -5.42 9.29
CA VAL A 138 -4.81 -6.14 8.02
C VAL A 138 -5.96 -7.05 7.61
N PHE A 139 -6.56 -7.81 8.53
CA PHE A 139 -7.52 -8.86 8.16
C PHE A 139 -8.97 -8.56 8.54
N MET A 140 -9.21 -7.57 9.40
CA MET A 140 -10.57 -7.23 9.86
C MET A 140 -11.05 -5.90 9.29
N ASP A 141 -10.18 -4.88 9.32
CA ASP A 141 -10.44 -3.53 8.82
C ASP A 141 -10.22 -3.39 7.31
N SER A 142 -9.57 -4.37 6.67
CA SER A 142 -9.32 -4.37 5.23
C SER A 142 -9.70 -5.65 4.51
N ASP A 143 -9.80 -5.54 3.19
CA ASP A 143 -10.16 -6.62 2.26
C ASP A 143 -9.01 -7.60 1.96
N THR A 144 -7.86 -7.51 2.63
CA THR A 144 -6.72 -8.40 2.44
C THR A 144 -7.06 -9.85 2.77
N ASP A 145 -6.85 -10.76 1.83
CA ASP A 145 -7.08 -12.20 2.03
C ASP A 145 -5.83 -12.88 2.58
N VAL A 146 -4.68 -12.59 1.98
CA VAL A 146 -3.36 -13.15 2.33
C VAL A 146 -2.33 -12.03 2.38
N MET A 147 -1.39 -12.13 3.30
CA MET A 147 -0.25 -11.22 3.40
C MET A 147 1.07 -11.98 3.46
N VAL A 148 2.11 -11.41 2.86
CA VAL A 148 3.51 -11.77 3.13
C VAL A 148 4.07 -10.80 4.15
N LEU A 149 4.59 -11.33 5.26
CA LEU A 149 5.40 -10.55 6.19
C LEU A 149 6.84 -10.53 5.70
N SER A 150 7.29 -9.36 5.26
CA SER A 150 8.66 -9.11 4.83
C SER A 150 9.45 -8.46 5.97
N PHE A 151 10.76 -8.70 6.01
CA PHE A 151 11.63 -8.06 6.99
C PHE A 151 11.90 -6.60 6.63
N VAL A 152 12.12 -5.76 7.65
CA VAL A 152 12.63 -4.40 7.46
C VAL A 152 14.16 -4.49 7.32
N PRO A 153 14.78 -3.89 6.30
CA PRO A 153 16.23 -3.90 6.16
C PRO A 153 16.95 -3.31 7.39
N SER A 154 17.95 -4.00 7.95
CA SER A 154 18.75 -3.52 9.09
C SER A 154 20.18 -4.13 9.11
N ARG A 155 21.10 -3.52 9.88
CA ARG A 155 22.50 -3.98 10.10
C ARG A 155 22.54 -5.08 11.17
N ARG A 156 23.46 -6.08 11.10
CA ARG A 156 23.70 -7.10 12.16
C ARG A 156 23.82 -6.55 13.58
N ASP A 157 24.59 -5.48 13.74
CA ASP A 157 24.87 -4.85 15.04
C ASP A 157 23.66 -4.06 15.57
N ALA A 158 22.73 -3.73 14.68
CA ALA A 158 21.46 -3.06 14.94
C ALA A 158 20.26 -3.97 14.67
N GLU A 159 20.47 -5.30 14.65
CA GLU A 159 19.43 -6.32 14.54
C GLU A 159 18.95 -6.70 15.93
N PRO A 160 17.83 -6.12 16.39
CA PRO A 160 16.94 -6.88 17.20
C PRO A 160 16.01 -7.63 16.24
N VAL A 161 16.32 -8.89 15.93
CA VAL A 161 15.27 -9.84 16.29
C VAL A 161 15.33 -9.92 17.81
N THR A 162 14.80 -8.88 18.45
CA THR A 162 14.54 -8.92 19.88
C THR A 162 13.72 -10.18 20.11
N ILE A 163 13.93 -10.86 21.24
CA ILE A 163 13.04 -11.95 21.65
C ILE A 163 11.58 -11.50 21.49
N GLN A 164 11.30 -10.21 21.74
CA GLN A 164 10.04 -9.52 21.53
C GLN A 164 9.54 -9.53 20.07
N ALA A 165 10.39 -9.24 19.07
CA ALA A 165 10.00 -9.28 17.65
C ALA A 165 9.75 -10.71 17.15
N ALA A 166 10.62 -11.67 17.49
CA ALA A 166 10.38 -13.09 17.18
C ALA A 166 9.12 -13.63 17.88
N ASP A 167 8.92 -13.27 19.14
CA ASP A 167 7.73 -13.63 19.92
C ASP A 167 6.46 -12.97 19.36
N ALA A 168 6.55 -11.73 18.86
CA ALA A 168 5.42 -11.09 18.21
C ALA A 168 5.07 -11.74 16.86
N VAL A 169 6.07 -12.09 16.03
CA VAL A 169 5.85 -12.88 14.81
C VAL A 169 5.28 -14.25 15.16
N ARG A 170 5.82 -14.95 16.18
CA ARG A 170 5.28 -16.21 16.70
C ARG A 170 3.82 -16.05 17.12
N ARG A 171 3.47 -15.02 17.90
CA ARG A 171 2.08 -14.76 18.31
C ARG A 171 1.15 -14.45 17.14
N ILE A 172 1.63 -13.74 16.10
CA ILE A 172 0.86 -13.53 14.88
C ILE A 172 0.62 -14.89 14.20
N VAL A 173 1.67 -15.70 14.05
CA VAL A 173 1.59 -17.04 13.45
C VAL A 173 0.64 -17.94 14.24
N GLU A 174 0.73 -17.97 15.57
CA GLU A 174 -0.18 -18.71 16.45
C GLU A 174 -1.62 -18.23 16.32
N LYS A 175 -1.84 -16.92 16.31
CA LYS A 175 -3.20 -16.36 16.15
C LYS A 175 -3.81 -16.69 14.79
N LEU A 176 -2.97 -16.87 13.76
CA LEU A 176 -3.37 -17.20 12.40
C LEU A 176 -3.16 -18.69 12.08
N GLU A 177 -2.87 -19.53 13.08
CA GLU A 177 -2.58 -20.95 12.87
C GLU A 177 -3.79 -21.63 12.21
N GLY A 178 -3.52 -22.44 11.18
CA GLY A 178 -4.54 -23.12 10.39
C GLY A 178 -5.35 -22.23 9.43
N THR A 179 -5.12 -20.91 9.39
CA THR A 179 -5.80 -20.01 8.43
C THR A 179 -5.10 -19.94 7.07
N HIS A 180 -3.79 -20.24 7.03
CA HIS A 180 -2.92 -20.09 5.86
C HIS A 180 -2.90 -18.68 5.23
N ARG A 181 -3.28 -17.64 6.00
CA ARG A 181 -3.34 -16.24 5.53
C ARG A 181 -2.02 -15.48 5.59
N LEU A 182 -1.01 -16.01 6.24
CA LEU A 182 0.28 -15.35 6.41
C LEU A 182 1.40 -16.21 5.85
N LEU A 183 2.17 -15.63 4.95
CA LEU A 183 3.47 -16.15 4.52
C LEU A 183 4.58 -15.32 5.13
N LEU A 184 5.77 -15.91 5.27
CA LEU A 184 6.97 -15.23 5.72
C LEU A 184 7.99 -15.27 4.58
N HIS A 185 8.62 -14.13 4.29
CA HIS A 185 9.84 -14.15 3.50
C HIS A 185 11.01 -14.63 4.33
N GLY A 186 11.91 -15.40 3.73
CA GLY A 186 13.25 -15.64 4.26
C GLY A 186 14.22 -14.57 3.73
N ARG A 187 15.14 -14.08 4.56
CA ARG A 187 16.16 -13.11 4.16
C ARG A 187 17.44 -13.83 3.71
N VAL A 188 18.07 -13.32 2.65
CA VAL A 188 19.36 -13.77 2.10
C VAL A 188 20.15 -12.54 1.61
N ASN A 189 21.37 -12.27 2.12
CA ASN A 189 22.21 -11.11 1.74
C ASN A 189 23.63 -11.55 1.31
N PRO A 190 24.03 -11.42 0.03
CA PRO A 190 25.22 -12.11 -0.49
C PRO A 190 26.54 -11.31 -0.55
N ASN A 191 26.62 -10.06 -0.08
CA ASN A 191 27.69 -9.11 -0.47
C ASN A 191 28.77 -8.78 0.59
N GLN A 192 29.03 -9.62 1.59
CA GLN A 192 30.08 -9.35 2.61
C GLN A 192 31.01 -10.53 2.91
N PRO A 193 32.24 -10.27 3.40
CA PRO A 193 33.15 -11.32 3.83
C PRO A 193 32.56 -12.04 5.05
N GLY A 194 32.23 -13.32 4.92
CA GLY A 194 31.47 -14.03 5.93
C GLY A 194 29.96 -13.82 5.84
N ASP A 195 29.41 -13.06 4.87
CA ASP A 195 27.95 -12.94 4.64
C ASP A 195 27.38 -14.17 3.98
N LEU A 196 28.13 -14.83 3.10
CA LEU A 196 27.76 -16.16 2.59
C LEU A 196 27.74 -17.21 3.74
N GLU A 197 28.44 -16.93 4.84
CA GLU A 197 28.48 -17.64 6.12
C GLU A 197 27.71 -16.91 7.27
N GLY A 198 26.98 -15.82 6.97
CA GLY A 198 26.59 -14.82 7.95
C GLY A 198 26.00 -13.53 7.34
N MET A 199 24.90 -13.67 6.60
CA MET A 199 24.20 -12.72 5.70
C MET A 199 23.65 -11.38 6.26
N ASP A 200 24.33 -10.60 7.11
CA ASP A 200 23.76 -9.30 7.53
C ASP A 200 24.69 -8.11 7.89
N GLU A 201 25.31 -7.38 6.96
CA GLU A 201 25.52 -5.94 7.21
C GLU A 201 24.81 -5.06 6.16
N LEU A 202 23.81 -4.27 6.58
CA LEU A 202 23.18 -3.26 5.73
C LEU A 202 22.87 -1.99 6.52
N PRO A 203 23.61 -0.89 6.27
CA PRO A 203 23.21 0.46 6.64
C PRO A 203 22.86 1.31 5.40
N PHE A 204 21.69 1.98 5.41
CA PHE A 204 21.45 3.15 4.56
C PHE A 204 22.08 4.41 5.20
N GLY A 205 23.08 5.00 4.53
CA GLY A 205 23.75 6.25 4.93
C GLY A 205 23.92 7.23 3.75
N GLN A 206 24.41 8.46 4.03
CA GLN A 206 24.51 9.61 3.09
C GLN A 206 25.33 9.37 1.80
N GLN A 207 25.89 8.17 1.57
CA GLN A 207 26.63 7.78 0.37
C GLN A 207 26.11 6.50 -0.35
N SER A 208 24.88 6.02 -0.12
CA SER A 208 24.43 4.74 -0.70
C SER A 208 23.17 4.80 -1.60
N TYR A 209 22.86 5.96 -2.18
CA TYR A 209 21.73 6.06 -3.11
C TYR A 209 21.95 5.25 -4.39
N GLU A 210 23.17 5.25 -4.93
CA GLU A 210 23.52 4.53 -6.17
C GLU A 210 23.28 3.02 -6.07
N HIS A 211 23.52 2.42 -4.90
CA HIS A 211 23.27 0.99 -4.65
C HIS A 211 21.79 0.63 -4.45
N SER A 212 20.92 1.62 -4.32
CA SER A 212 19.46 1.42 -4.17
C SER A 212 18.71 1.61 -5.51
N GLN A 213 19.43 1.95 -6.57
CA GLN A 213 18.87 2.15 -7.89
C GLN A 213 18.54 0.81 -8.57
N CYS A 214 17.59 0.83 -9.49
CA CYS A 214 17.21 -0.35 -10.27
C CYS A 214 18.01 -0.51 -11.58
N SER A 215 19.19 0.11 -11.68
CA SER A 215 19.93 0.23 -12.95
C SER A 215 20.51 -1.10 -13.44
N ASP A 216 20.73 -2.05 -12.53
CA ASP A 216 21.29 -3.38 -12.76
C ASP A 216 20.24 -4.52 -12.91
N ILE A 217 18.97 -4.26 -12.57
CA ILE A 217 17.89 -5.26 -12.57
C ILE A 217 17.75 -5.97 -13.92
N GLY A 218 17.77 -5.24 -15.03
CA GLY A 218 17.66 -5.84 -16.36
C GLY A 218 18.85 -6.74 -16.72
N VAL A 219 20.04 -6.45 -16.16
CA VAL A 219 21.25 -7.27 -16.37
C VAL A 219 21.09 -8.62 -15.70
N VAL A 220 20.67 -8.62 -14.42
CA VAL A 220 20.50 -9.86 -13.65
C VAL A 220 19.30 -10.66 -14.13
N ALA A 221 18.19 -10.00 -14.50
CA ALA A 221 17.01 -10.64 -15.06
C ALA A 221 17.33 -11.44 -16.33
N LYS A 222 18.13 -10.86 -17.23
CA LYS A 222 18.59 -11.52 -18.45
C LYS A 222 19.57 -12.67 -18.17
N ARG A 223 20.45 -12.50 -17.17
CA ARG A 223 21.45 -13.50 -16.81
C ARG A 223 20.81 -14.74 -16.17
N PHE A 224 19.72 -14.55 -15.44
CA PHE A 224 19.04 -15.61 -14.69
C PHE A 224 17.56 -15.69 -15.09
N PRO A 225 17.25 -16.18 -16.31
CA PRO A 225 15.87 -16.20 -16.82
C PRO A 225 14.92 -17.09 -15.99
N ASP A 226 15.46 -18.08 -15.27
CA ASP A 226 14.69 -19.00 -14.43
C ASP A 226 14.40 -18.45 -13.01
N VAL A 227 14.91 -17.26 -12.68
CA VAL A 227 14.72 -16.59 -11.39
C VAL A 227 13.74 -15.44 -11.54
N ASN A 228 12.73 -15.37 -10.66
CA ASN A 228 11.83 -14.24 -10.57
C ASN A 228 12.39 -13.15 -9.64
N PHE A 229 12.46 -11.92 -10.13
CA PHE A 229 12.94 -10.75 -9.41
C PHE A 229 11.75 -9.86 -9.01
N LEU A 230 11.48 -9.75 -7.71
CA LEU A 230 10.42 -8.90 -7.16
C LEU A 230 11.04 -7.58 -6.67
N ILE A 231 10.77 -6.50 -7.40
CA ILE A 231 11.37 -5.19 -7.15
C ILE A 231 10.47 -4.40 -6.22
N TYR A 232 10.77 -4.47 -4.93
CA TYR A 232 10.05 -3.74 -3.88
C TYR A 232 10.12 -2.23 -4.12
N HIS A 233 8.94 -1.60 -4.05
CA HIS A 233 8.72 -0.20 -4.42
C HIS A 233 9.04 0.15 -5.89
N SER A 234 9.33 -0.82 -6.76
CA SER A 234 9.45 -0.61 -8.21
C SER A 234 10.43 0.50 -8.65
N GLY A 235 11.47 0.79 -7.84
CA GLY A 235 12.40 1.88 -8.10
C GLY A 235 11.84 3.28 -7.86
N PHE A 236 10.69 3.41 -7.21
CA PHE A 236 10.09 4.70 -6.85
C PHE A 236 10.95 5.48 -5.85
N VAL A 237 11.05 6.79 -6.07
CA VAL A 237 11.85 7.69 -5.24
C VAL A 237 10.97 8.84 -4.81
N THR A 238 10.76 8.99 -3.51
CA THR A 238 9.80 9.97 -2.93
C THR A 238 10.06 11.42 -3.33
N GLY A 239 11.33 11.79 -3.62
CA GLY A 239 11.73 13.13 -4.05
C GLY A 239 11.64 13.37 -5.56
N VAL A 240 11.34 12.35 -6.36
CA VAL A 240 11.28 12.42 -7.82
C VAL A 240 9.82 12.44 -8.26
N ARG A 241 9.44 13.44 -9.06
CA ARG A 241 8.09 13.50 -9.64
C ARG A 241 7.99 12.50 -10.79
N GLU A 242 7.00 11.62 -10.72
CA GLU A 242 6.72 10.65 -11.77
C GLU A 242 5.96 11.31 -12.94
N GLU A 243 6.54 11.22 -14.13
CA GLU A 243 6.01 11.76 -15.39
C GLU A 243 6.15 10.73 -16.51
N VAL A 244 5.89 11.13 -17.76
CA VAL A 244 6.20 10.30 -18.93
C VAL A 244 7.65 9.82 -18.88
N TYR A 245 7.85 8.55 -19.25
CA TYR A 245 9.17 7.93 -19.24
C TYR A 245 10.16 8.75 -20.07
N GLN A 246 11.32 9.06 -19.49
CA GLN A 246 12.45 9.61 -20.22
C GLN A 246 13.75 8.89 -19.80
N PRO A 247 14.56 8.40 -20.75
CA PRO A 247 15.84 7.78 -20.43
C PRO A 247 16.74 8.72 -19.60
N GLY A 248 17.38 8.18 -18.57
CA GLY A 248 18.31 8.92 -17.71
C GLY A 248 17.63 9.70 -16.57
N ARG A 249 16.30 9.69 -16.48
CA ARG A 249 15.61 10.14 -15.27
C ARG A 249 15.70 9.09 -14.17
N ASP A 250 15.69 9.61 -12.96
CA ASP A 250 15.64 8.84 -11.73
C ASP A 250 14.20 8.34 -11.41
N GLY A 251 14.02 7.58 -10.34
CA GLY A 251 12.74 6.98 -9.97
C GLY A 251 12.41 5.74 -10.81
N ILE A 252 11.11 5.52 -11.07
CA ILE A 252 10.64 4.35 -11.84
C ILE A 252 11.32 4.25 -13.21
N ASP A 253 11.72 5.38 -13.80
CA ASP A 253 12.42 5.44 -15.09
C ASP A 253 13.76 4.69 -15.08
N THR A 254 14.40 4.53 -13.92
CA THR A 254 15.62 3.74 -13.80
C THR A 254 15.36 2.26 -13.99
N LEU A 255 14.28 1.71 -13.38
CA LEU A 255 13.86 0.34 -13.60
C LEU A 255 13.47 0.12 -15.07
N VAL A 256 12.62 1.01 -15.62
CA VAL A 256 12.19 0.93 -17.03
C VAL A 256 13.38 0.95 -17.99
N SER A 257 14.35 1.85 -17.76
CA SER A 257 15.57 1.96 -18.56
C SER A 257 16.40 0.67 -18.49
N SER A 258 16.53 0.08 -17.30
CA SER A 258 17.32 -1.15 -17.12
C SER A 258 16.70 -2.32 -17.89
N LEU A 259 15.38 -2.50 -17.83
CA LEU A 259 14.67 -3.55 -18.57
C LEU A 259 14.79 -3.37 -20.09
N GLN A 260 14.58 -2.15 -20.59
CA GLN A 260 14.65 -1.83 -22.02
C GLN A 260 16.06 -2.05 -22.58
N LYS A 261 17.10 -1.52 -21.92
CA LYS A 261 18.50 -1.65 -22.37
C LYS A 261 18.97 -3.10 -22.44
N ASN A 262 18.42 -3.96 -21.58
CA ASN A 262 18.77 -5.38 -21.53
C ASN A 262 17.82 -6.27 -22.34
N SER A 263 16.79 -5.70 -22.98
CA SER A 263 15.77 -6.43 -23.74
C SER A 263 15.02 -7.46 -22.89
N VAL A 264 14.72 -7.12 -21.64
CA VAL A 264 13.84 -7.93 -20.79
C VAL A 264 12.40 -7.76 -21.28
N SER A 265 11.79 -8.85 -21.73
CA SER A 265 10.42 -8.82 -22.24
C SER A 265 9.40 -8.52 -21.14
N PRO A 266 8.32 -7.78 -21.42
CA PRO A 266 7.17 -7.71 -20.52
C PRO A 266 6.60 -9.10 -20.23
N SER A 267 6.02 -9.27 -19.03
CA SER A 267 5.49 -10.51 -18.47
C SER A 267 6.53 -11.66 -18.41
N SER A 268 7.82 -11.34 -18.31
CA SER A 268 8.90 -12.32 -18.10
C SER A 268 9.16 -12.55 -16.61
N ASN A 269 10.37 -12.30 -16.12
CA ASN A 269 10.84 -12.67 -14.79
C ASN A 269 11.11 -11.47 -13.85
N VAL A 270 10.76 -10.24 -14.25
CA VAL A 270 10.83 -9.07 -13.36
C VAL A 270 9.43 -8.59 -13.00
N TYR A 271 9.19 -8.40 -11.70
CA TYR A 271 7.92 -7.98 -11.12
C TYR A 271 8.08 -6.63 -10.41
N ALA A 272 7.23 -5.67 -10.74
CA ALA A 272 7.14 -4.38 -10.08
C ALA A 272 6.17 -4.47 -8.90
N GLU A 273 6.66 -4.29 -7.67
CA GLU A 273 5.83 -4.31 -6.47
C GLU A 273 5.45 -2.89 -6.02
N LEU A 274 4.18 -2.71 -5.66
CA LEU A 274 3.57 -1.38 -5.47
C LEU A 274 3.74 -0.77 -4.08
N GLY A 275 3.78 -1.52 -3.00
CA GLY A 275 4.17 -1.09 -1.65
C GLY A 275 3.86 0.35 -1.27
N SER A 276 4.88 1.01 -0.71
CA SER A 276 4.88 2.47 -0.51
C SER A 276 4.75 3.27 -1.82
N THR A 277 5.12 2.73 -2.99
CA THR A 277 4.95 3.40 -4.29
C THR A 277 3.51 3.79 -4.53
N TRP A 278 2.55 2.88 -4.34
CA TRP A 278 1.14 3.20 -4.45
C TRP A 278 0.69 4.19 -3.38
N ARG A 279 1.13 4.01 -2.12
CA ARG A 279 0.83 4.95 -1.02
C ARG A 279 1.19 6.39 -1.37
N PHE A 280 2.34 6.62 -2.01
CA PHE A 280 2.76 7.95 -2.41
C PHE A 280 2.06 8.43 -3.67
N LEU A 281 1.91 7.56 -4.67
CA LEU A 281 1.28 7.90 -5.95
C LEU A 281 -0.20 8.25 -5.81
N MET A 282 -0.96 7.55 -4.96
CA MET A 282 -2.41 7.82 -4.78
C MET A 282 -2.72 9.24 -4.27
N ARG A 283 -1.70 9.96 -3.77
CA ARG A 283 -1.79 11.37 -3.34
C ARG A 283 -1.80 12.35 -4.51
N ASP A 284 -1.37 11.93 -5.69
CA ASP A 284 -1.36 12.71 -6.92
C ASP A 284 -1.77 11.80 -8.09
N PRO A 285 -3.08 11.69 -8.39
CA PRO A 285 -3.60 10.77 -9.40
C PRO A 285 -2.96 10.89 -10.80
N GLU A 286 -2.44 12.06 -11.16
CA GLU A 286 -1.71 12.23 -12.42
C GLU A 286 -0.32 11.57 -12.38
N GLN A 287 0.41 11.71 -11.28
CA GLN A 287 1.64 10.93 -11.07
C GLN A 287 1.34 9.44 -10.99
N ALA A 288 0.25 9.04 -10.34
CA ALA A 288 -0.18 7.64 -10.29
C ALA A 288 -0.41 7.08 -11.69
N ALA A 289 -0.99 7.88 -12.59
CA ALA A 289 -1.23 7.48 -13.97
C ALA A 289 0.08 7.25 -14.74
N HIS A 290 1.07 8.13 -14.55
CA HIS A 290 2.40 7.94 -15.12
C HIS A 290 3.15 6.76 -14.51
N GLY A 291 3.20 6.65 -13.19
CA GLY A 291 3.90 5.58 -12.47
C GLY A 291 3.35 4.21 -12.84
N LEU A 292 2.05 3.97 -12.64
CA LEU A 292 1.41 2.70 -12.99
C LEU A 292 1.45 2.43 -14.49
N GLY A 293 1.19 3.45 -15.33
CA GLY A 293 1.23 3.31 -16.79
C GLY A 293 2.58 2.84 -17.30
N LYS A 294 3.68 3.37 -16.75
CA LYS A 294 5.05 2.93 -17.07
C LYS A 294 5.35 1.53 -16.56
N LEU A 295 5.01 1.23 -15.30
CA LEU A 295 5.26 -0.08 -14.71
C LEU A 295 4.54 -1.20 -15.46
N ILE A 296 3.25 -1.01 -15.76
CA ILE A 296 2.47 -2.03 -16.49
C ILE A 296 3.00 -2.20 -17.92
N LYS A 297 3.41 -1.11 -18.58
CA LYS A 297 3.97 -1.17 -19.94
C LYS A 297 5.34 -1.84 -19.99
N ALA A 298 6.20 -1.57 -19.00
CA ALA A 298 7.57 -2.08 -18.97
C ALA A 298 7.66 -3.50 -18.42
N CYS A 299 6.97 -3.79 -17.31
CA CYS A 299 6.99 -5.10 -16.67
C CYS A 299 5.95 -6.04 -17.27
N GLY A 300 4.86 -5.54 -17.84
CA GLY A 300 3.74 -6.33 -18.36
C GLY A 300 2.58 -6.48 -17.37
N PRO A 301 1.36 -6.75 -17.85
CA PRO A 301 0.15 -6.84 -17.02
C PRO A 301 0.17 -8.00 -16.02
N ASP A 302 0.99 -9.03 -16.25
CA ASP A 302 1.10 -10.20 -15.37
C ASP A 302 2.18 -10.05 -14.29
N ASN A 303 2.91 -8.93 -14.30
CA ASN A 303 4.12 -8.73 -13.50
C ASN A 303 4.12 -7.41 -12.70
N VAL A 304 2.94 -6.89 -12.37
CA VAL A 304 2.78 -5.84 -11.36
C VAL A 304 2.09 -6.45 -10.15
N LEU A 305 2.69 -6.30 -8.97
CA LEU A 305 2.27 -6.94 -7.72
C LEU A 305 1.72 -5.94 -6.73
N TRP A 306 0.63 -6.31 -6.07
CA TRP A 306 0.09 -5.57 -4.95
C TRP A 306 0.90 -5.80 -3.68
N GLY A 307 1.33 -4.72 -3.06
CA GLY A 307 1.71 -4.70 -1.66
C GLY A 307 1.44 -3.32 -1.10
N THR A 308 1.35 -3.22 0.22
CA THR A 308 0.83 -2.00 0.86
C THR A 308 1.84 -1.30 1.75
N ASP A 309 2.87 -2.01 2.18
CA ASP A 309 3.88 -1.53 3.13
C ASP A 309 3.23 -0.88 4.38
N SER A 310 2.10 -1.45 4.82
CA SER A 310 1.21 -0.81 5.80
C SER A 310 1.69 -0.92 7.25
N ILE A 311 2.99 -0.76 7.50
CA ILE A 311 3.58 -0.68 8.84
C ILE A 311 3.16 0.62 9.52
N TRP A 312 3.32 1.74 8.83
CA TRP A 312 3.09 3.07 9.39
C TRP A 312 1.74 3.63 8.96
N TYR A 313 1.15 3.09 7.89
CA TYR A 313 -0.07 3.65 7.31
C TYR A 313 -1.35 3.23 8.03
N GLY A 314 -1.31 2.22 8.89
CA GLY A 314 -2.50 1.65 9.55
C GLY A 314 -3.12 0.53 8.73
N SER A 315 -4.43 0.33 8.85
CA SER A 315 -5.14 -0.56 7.93
C SER A 315 -4.91 -0.15 6.46
N PRO A 316 -4.62 -1.09 5.54
CA PRO A 316 -4.43 -0.83 4.12
C PRO A 316 -5.72 -0.55 3.35
N GLN A 317 -6.89 -0.55 4.00
CA GLN A 317 -8.17 -0.42 3.31
C GLN A 317 -8.28 0.85 2.47
N ASP A 318 -7.66 1.95 2.89
CA ASP A 318 -7.64 3.18 2.09
C ASP A 318 -6.87 3.03 0.78
N GLN A 319 -5.73 2.34 0.82
CA GLN A 319 -4.93 2.00 -0.34
C GLN A 319 -5.72 1.12 -1.30
N ILE A 320 -6.39 0.08 -0.76
CA ILE A 320 -7.22 -0.84 -1.52
C ILE A 320 -8.37 -0.09 -2.21
N GLN A 321 -9.14 0.71 -1.47
CA GLN A 321 -10.29 1.43 -2.04
C GLN A 321 -9.88 2.49 -3.07
N ALA A 322 -8.75 3.16 -2.86
CA ALA A 322 -8.21 4.09 -3.82
C ALA A 322 -7.75 3.37 -5.09
N PHE A 323 -7.04 2.23 -4.97
CA PHE A 323 -6.60 1.48 -6.15
C PHE A 323 -7.77 0.81 -6.85
N ARG A 324 -8.80 0.38 -6.09
CA ARG A 324 -10.02 -0.24 -6.62
C ARG A 324 -10.79 0.68 -7.56
N THR A 325 -10.68 1.98 -7.35
CA THR A 325 -11.38 3.00 -8.13
C THR A 325 -10.46 3.77 -9.07
N PHE A 326 -9.14 3.63 -8.98
CA PHE A 326 -8.21 4.38 -9.81
C PHE A 326 -8.33 4.04 -11.31
N GLN A 327 -8.20 5.06 -12.16
CA GLN A 327 -8.16 4.95 -13.62
C GLN A 327 -7.21 5.98 -14.25
N ILE A 328 -6.58 5.59 -15.37
CA ILE A 328 -5.76 6.47 -16.22
C ILE A 328 -6.68 7.16 -17.24
N ALA A 329 -6.58 8.48 -17.36
CA ALA A 329 -7.43 9.26 -18.27
C ALA A 329 -7.25 8.82 -19.73
N PRO A 330 -8.33 8.75 -20.53
CA PRO A 330 -8.27 8.36 -21.95
C PRO A 330 -7.20 9.12 -22.75
N ALA A 331 -7.10 10.44 -22.55
CA ALA A 331 -6.12 11.28 -23.22
C ALA A 331 -4.66 10.87 -22.90
N LEU A 332 -4.38 10.47 -21.66
CA LEU A 332 -3.04 10.05 -21.24
C LEU A 332 -2.72 8.64 -21.75
N ARG A 333 -3.72 7.75 -21.81
CA ARG A 333 -3.61 6.41 -22.43
C ARG A 333 -3.27 6.53 -23.90
N GLU A 334 -4.03 7.32 -24.65
CA GLU A 334 -3.81 7.55 -26.09
C GLU A 334 -2.43 8.16 -26.35
N LYS A 335 -2.08 9.22 -25.61
CA LYS A 335 -0.84 9.96 -25.82
C LYS A 335 0.42 9.15 -25.52
N HIS A 336 0.39 8.26 -24.53
CA HIS A 336 1.59 7.57 -24.04
C HIS A 336 1.55 6.03 -24.22
N GLY A 337 0.45 5.51 -24.74
CA GLY A 337 0.21 4.07 -24.84
C GLY A 337 0.14 3.40 -23.47
N TYR A 338 -0.45 4.08 -22.48
CA TYR A 338 -0.72 3.47 -21.17
C TYR A 338 -1.97 2.59 -21.25
N PRO A 339 -1.99 1.46 -20.53
CA PRO A 339 -3.14 0.56 -20.54
C PRO A 339 -4.32 1.16 -19.79
N GLU A 340 -5.52 0.73 -20.17
CA GLU A 340 -6.70 0.87 -19.32
C GLU A 340 -6.59 -0.06 -18.11
N ILE A 341 -6.94 0.43 -16.92
CA ILE A 341 -7.06 -0.41 -15.73
C ILE A 341 -8.41 -1.12 -15.75
N THR A 342 -8.46 -2.21 -16.54
CA THR A 342 -9.64 -3.06 -16.65
C THR A 342 -9.88 -3.85 -15.36
N PRO A 343 -11.10 -4.40 -15.13
CA PRO A 343 -11.35 -5.29 -14.00
C PRO A 343 -10.39 -6.48 -13.92
N ASP A 344 -10.03 -7.08 -15.06
CA ASP A 344 -9.08 -8.20 -15.10
C ASP A 344 -7.66 -7.78 -14.70
N LEU A 345 -7.16 -6.66 -15.25
CA LEU A 345 -5.84 -6.13 -14.89
C LEU A 345 -5.78 -5.76 -13.40
N ARG A 346 -6.86 -5.20 -12.86
CA ARG A 346 -6.98 -4.86 -11.44
C ARG A 346 -6.91 -6.12 -10.56
N ALA A 347 -7.65 -7.17 -10.91
CA ALA A 347 -7.62 -8.45 -10.21
C ALA A 347 -6.25 -9.15 -10.31
N LYS A 348 -5.55 -9.00 -11.45
CA LYS A 348 -4.17 -9.44 -11.63
C LYS A 348 -3.24 -8.79 -10.63
N ILE A 349 -3.26 -7.46 -10.58
CA ILE A 349 -2.42 -6.67 -9.66
C ILE A 349 -2.75 -7.02 -8.21
N PHE A 350 -4.04 -7.01 -7.83
CA PHE A 350 -4.46 -7.26 -6.45
C PHE A 350 -4.02 -8.61 -5.88
N GLY A 351 -3.92 -9.66 -6.69
CA GLY A 351 -3.46 -10.93 -6.14
C GLY A 351 -3.19 -12.07 -7.10
N ARG A 352 -3.73 -12.09 -8.33
CA ARG A 352 -3.49 -13.23 -9.23
C ARG A 352 -2.03 -13.30 -9.70
N ASN A 353 -1.38 -12.16 -9.89
CA ASN A 353 0.05 -12.12 -10.26
C ASN A 353 0.91 -12.67 -9.13
N ALA A 354 0.63 -12.29 -7.88
CA ALA A 354 1.31 -12.83 -6.72
C ALA A 354 1.03 -14.34 -6.55
N ALA A 355 -0.22 -14.78 -6.71
CA ALA A 355 -0.57 -16.20 -6.59
C ALA A 355 0.30 -17.09 -7.48
N LYS A 356 0.56 -16.66 -8.72
CA LYS A 356 1.48 -17.35 -9.65
C LYS A 356 2.90 -17.46 -9.10
N VAL A 357 3.47 -16.36 -8.62
CA VAL A 357 4.86 -16.30 -8.12
C VAL A 357 5.04 -17.17 -6.87
N TYR A 358 4.05 -17.18 -5.97
CA TYR A 358 4.12 -17.91 -4.70
C TYR A 358 3.56 -19.34 -4.80
N GLY A 359 3.21 -19.82 -6.01
CA GLY A 359 2.70 -21.17 -6.21
C GLY A 359 1.35 -21.44 -5.53
N LEU A 360 0.51 -20.41 -5.38
CA LEU A 360 -0.81 -20.51 -4.77
C LEU A 360 -1.92 -20.46 -5.83
N SER A 361 -3.02 -21.16 -5.56
CA SER A 361 -4.27 -20.98 -6.31
C SER A 361 -5.18 -19.99 -5.60
N ALA A 362 -5.46 -18.85 -6.22
CA ALA A 362 -6.38 -17.85 -5.68
C ALA A 362 -7.75 -18.46 -5.31
N ALA A 363 -8.26 -19.39 -6.11
CA ALA A 363 -9.55 -20.03 -5.87
C ALA A 363 -9.51 -20.95 -4.62
N GLU A 364 -8.43 -21.72 -4.45
CA GLU A 364 -8.26 -22.57 -3.27
C GLU A 364 -8.08 -21.72 -2.02
N VAL A 365 -7.30 -20.62 -2.14
CA VAL A 365 -7.13 -19.62 -1.09
C VAL A 365 -8.46 -19.04 -0.63
N LYS A 366 -9.28 -18.53 -1.55
CA LYS A 366 -10.61 -18.01 -1.22
C LYS A 366 -11.49 -19.08 -0.55
N LYS A 367 -11.42 -20.33 -1.01
CA LYS A 367 -12.22 -21.43 -0.44
C LYS A 367 -11.89 -21.66 1.03
N TYR A 368 -10.62 -21.84 1.40
CA TYR A 368 -10.29 -22.11 2.81
C TYR A 368 -10.41 -20.86 3.68
N THR A 369 -10.00 -19.68 3.18
CA THR A 369 -10.11 -18.42 3.93
C THR A 369 -11.56 -18.08 4.26
N SER A 370 -12.52 -18.36 3.37
CA SER A 370 -13.95 -18.10 3.63
C SER A 370 -14.52 -18.84 4.84
N LEU A 371 -13.87 -19.92 5.29
CA LEU A 371 -14.33 -20.80 6.36
C LEU A 371 -13.46 -20.75 7.61
N ASP A 372 -12.45 -19.89 7.67
CA ASP A 372 -11.53 -19.84 8.79
C ASP A 372 -12.04 -18.98 9.98
N SER A 373 -11.25 -18.97 11.06
CA SER A 373 -11.56 -18.17 12.26
C SER A 373 -11.62 -16.68 11.95
N VAL A 374 -10.69 -16.16 11.16
CA VAL A 374 -10.61 -14.75 10.78
C VAL A 374 -11.86 -14.30 10.03
N SER A 375 -12.35 -15.08 9.06
CA SER A 375 -13.59 -14.77 8.34
C SER A 375 -14.80 -14.73 9.28
N ARG A 376 -14.92 -15.71 10.20
CA ARG A 376 -16.02 -15.71 11.19
C ARG A 376 -15.96 -14.50 12.11
N GLU A 377 -14.78 -14.18 12.62
CA GLU A 377 -14.57 -13.01 13.47
C GLU A 377 -14.86 -11.71 12.70
N ARG A 378 -14.43 -11.63 11.43
CA ARG A 378 -14.64 -10.46 10.57
C ARG A 378 -16.13 -10.23 10.32
N SER A 379 -16.91 -11.28 10.04
CA SER A 379 -18.36 -11.16 9.90
C SER A 379 -19.01 -10.57 11.16
N ALA A 380 -18.62 -11.03 12.36
CA ALA A 380 -19.11 -10.45 13.60
C ALA A 380 -18.65 -9.00 13.81
N TYR A 381 -17.42 -8.67 13.40
CA TYR A 381 -16.86 -7.32 13.50
C TYR A 381 -17.59 -6.30 12.61
N LEU A 382 -18.03 -6.72 11.41
CA LEU A 382 -18.73 -5.85 10.45
C LEU A 382 -20.12 -5.39 10.92
N GLU A 383 -20.71 -6.01 11.95
CA GLU A 383 -21.95 -5.54 12.59
C GLU A 383 -21.75 -4.22 13.36
N ASN A 384 -20.53 -3.96 13.86
CA ASN A 384 -20.17 -2.70 14.52
C ASN A 384 -18.68 -2.39 14.31
N PRO A 385 -18.27 -1.96 13.10
CA PRO A 385 -16.87 -1.75 12.79
C PRO A 385 -16.32 -0.54 13.56
N GLN A 386 -15.11 -0.69 14.08
CA GLN A 386 -14.36 0.33 14.81
C GLN A 386 -12.94 0.51 14.21
N PRO A 387 -12.81 0.91 12.93
CA PRO A 387 -11.52 1.20 12.32
C PRO A 387 -10.94 2.50 12.86
N ARG A 388 -9.60 2.56 12.98
CA ARG A 388 -8.90 3.72 13.56
C ARG A 388 -8.75 4.89 12.60
N PHE A 389 -8.70 4.63 11.29
CA PHE A 389 -8.36 5.63 10.27
C PHE A 389 -7.12 6.44 10.65
N GLU A 390 -6.11 5.76 11.17
CA GLU A 390 -4.90 6.36 11.72
C GLU A 390 -3.69 5.98 10.88
N THR A 391 -2.79 6.94 10.72
CA THR A 391 -1.41 6.71 10.29
C THR A 391 -0.55 6.83 11.54
N TYR A 392 0.24 5.80 11.79
CA TYR A 392 1.14 5.68 12.93
C TYR A 392 2.48 6.34 12.63
N GLY A 393 3.04 7.05 13.61
CA GLY A 393 4.34 7.71 13.46
C GLY A 393 4.26 9.21 13.16
N PRO A 394 5.42 9.89 13.16
CA PRO A 394 5.49 11.32 12.87
C PRO A 394 5.02 11.64 11.45
N LYS A 395 4.07 12.57 11.32
CA LYS A 395 3.48 13.01 10.04
C LYS A 395 4.03 14.36 9.59
N THR A 396 4.70 15.09 10.48
CA THR A 396 5.35 16.37 10.18
C THR A 396 6.84 16.33 10.51
N ARG A 397 7.63 17.19 9.84
CA ARG A 397 9.06 17.37 10.18
C ARG A 397 9.26 17.75 11.65
N ARG A 398 8.34 18.54 12.21
CA ARG A 398 8.39 18.92 13.64
C ARG A 398 8.20 17.71 14.54
N GLU A 399 7.17 16.90 14.28
CA GLU A 399 6.94 15.65 15.01
C GLU A 399 8.13 14.70 14.87
N PHE A 400 8.73 14.61 13.68
CA PHE A 400 9.88 13.74 13.43
C PHE A 400 11.11 14.17 14.21
N LEU A 401 11.44 15.47 14.21
CA LEU A 401 12.56 15.99 15.02
C LEU A 401 12.31 15.81 16.52
N GLN A 402 11.06 15.92 16.97
CA GLN A 402 10.70 15.63 18.37
C GLN A 402 10.87 14.14 18.69
N TYR A 403 10.44 13.26 17.78
CA TYR A 403 10.62 11.82 17.90
C TYR A 403 12.11 11.44 17.99
N LEU A 404 12.97 11.99 17.12
CA LEU A 404 14.42 11.74 17.17
C LEU A 404 15.05 12.19 18.49
N LYS A 405 14.64 13.33 19.04
CA LYS A 405 15.13 13.80 20.36
C LYS A 405 14.80 12.83 21.49
N VAL A 406 13.63 12.20 21.45
CA VAL A 406 13.19 11.22 22.46
C VAL A 406 13.84 9.85 22.25
N ARG A 407 14.24 9.52 21.02
CA ARG A 407 14.91 8.24 20.69
C ARG A 407 16.42 8.25 20.95
N LEU A 408 17.06 9.41 20.78
CA LEU A 408 18.52 9.58 20.89
C LEU A 408 19.00 10.13 22.25
N GLY A 409 18.08 10.59 23.10
CA GLY A 409 18.35 11.00 24.49
C GLY A 409 17.72 10.02 25.45
#